data_AF-A0A1Z9T7T9-F1
#
_entry.id   AF-A0A1Z9T7T9-F1
#
_cell.length_a   1.000
_cell.length_b   1.000
_cell.length_c   1.000
_cell.angle_alpha   90.00
_cell.angle_beta   90.00
_cell.angle_gamma   90.00
#
_symmetry.space_group_name_H-M   'P 1'
#
loop_
_entity.id
_entity.type
_entity.pdbx_description
1 polymer ?
#
loop_
_entity_poly.entity_id
_entity_poly.type
_entity_poly.pdbx_seq_one_letter_code
_entity_poly.pdbx_strand_id
1 'polypeptide(L)'
;MVTEEQVLAELSKIIDPDFQRDIVSLGFVQDMVIEPTVISFTIELTTPACPLSPVFQKQAIDLVGDLPGVERVNVTMTARKQEGRRMNTEESGLKDVKYILAVSSCKGGVGKSTVSSMLARTLAARGSKVGLLDADVYGPSIPTLFNIHKPGVRATDDNRFYPNEVEGLKLMSFGFLMGDGPAVIRGPMVAQYMQQLLHGVLWGDLDYLIIDMPPGTGDVQLTISQAVQIDASVIVTTPHQLSLTDVRKGIMMFDKVNVPVLGVIENMSYFECDGCSKRHSIFGEAGARTLEERFGLQTLAELPISHKLSGEYESVAAQQVANDTVDVVIRALGKKVMEQPAIPQIESDEKTISLVFEDGERVTVSNAALRRACNCALCVDEMTRAPLLDPASVPMDIRAEKVSLIGNYAILVDWSDGHNTGFFPFSSIREVGTTVDKSAGFQGCEI
;
A
#
# COMPACT_ATOMS: atom_id res chain seq x y z
N MET A 1 -44.81 0.56 12.63
CA MET A 1 -44.07 -0.16 11.57
C MET A 1 -42.75 0.58 11.43
N VAL A 2 -41.63 -0.14 11.49
CA VAL A 2 -40.31 0.48 11.38
C VAL A 2 -40.15 1.07 9.98
N THR A 3 -39.56 2.26 9.88
CA THR A 3 -39.30 2.95 8.61
C THR A 3 -37.84 2.83 8.21
N GLU A 4 -37.55 2.97 6.92
CA GLU A 4 -36.18 2.99 6.39
C GLU A 4 -35.33 4.08 7.05
N GLU A 5 -35.90 5.26 7.25
CA GLU A 5 -35.24 6.38 7.91
C GLU A 5 -34.84 6.05 9.36
N GLN A 6 -35.66 5.28 10.08
CA GLN A 6 -35.32 4.83 11.45
C GLN A 6 -34.18 3.82 11.45
N VAL A 7 -34.16 2.89 10.48
CA VAL A 7 -33.07 1.91 10.36
C VAL A 7 -31.76 2.60 9.99
N LEU A 8 -31.80 3.50 9.00
CA LEU A 8 -30.63 4.29 8.59
C LEU A 8 -30.12 5.18 9.72
N ALA A 9 -31.00 5.78 10.53
CA ALA A 9 -30.60 6.55 11.70
C ALA A 9 -29.85 5.70 12.73
N GLU A 10 -30.28 4.47 13.00
CA GLU A 10 -29.57 3.55 13.89
C GLU A 10 -28.23 3.10 13.30
N LEU A 11 -28.21 2.73 12.01
CA LEU A 11 -26.98 2.33 11.32
C LEU A 11 -25.96 3.48 11.22
N SER A 12 -26.40 4.73 11.17
CA SER A 12 -25.51 5.91 11.18
C SER A 12 -24.71 6.09 12.47
N LYS A 13 -25.02 5.34 13.53
CA LYS A 13 -24.22 5.31 14.77
C LYS A 13 -22.95 4.47 14.62
N ILE A 14 -22.88 3.62 13.60
CA ILE A 14 -21.70 2.81 13.30
C ILE A 14 -20.72 3.68 12.54
N ILE A 15 -19.68 4.12 13.25
CA ILE A 15 -18.61 4.93 12.68
C ILE A 15 -17.51 4.02 12.14
N ASP A 16 -17.17 4.22 10.88
CA ASP A 16 -15.99 3.61 10.30
C ASP A 16 -14.73 4.32 10.85
N PRO A 17 -13.85 3.62 11.59
CA PRO A 17 -12.68 4.22 12.22
C PRO A 17 -11.63 4.66 11.19
N ASP A 18 -11.69 4.15 9.96
CA ASP A 18 -10.76 4.44 8.90
C ASP A 18 -11.15 5.73 8.16
N PHE A 19 -12.44 5.97 7.94
CA PHE A 19 -12.96 7.18 7.27
C PHE A 19 -13.48 8.26 8.23
N GLN A 20 -13.64 7.95 9.52
CA GLN A 20 -14.22 8.84 10.53
C GLN A 20 -15.62 9.36 10.14
N ARG A 21 -16.36 8.54 9.39
CA ARG A 21 -17.72 8.80 8.90
C ARG A 21 -18.57 7.56 9.14
N ASP A 22 -19.88 7.75 9.20
CA ASP A 22 -20.80 6.63 9.40
C ASP A 22 -21.01 5.79 8.13
N ILE A 23 -21.33 4.51 8.32
CA ILE A 23 -21.48 3.55 7.21
C ILE A 23 -22.63 3.90 6.25
N VAL A 24 -23.59 4.72 6.67
CA VAL A 24 -24.71 5.17 5.82
C VAL A 24 -24.24 6.29 4.89
N SER A 25 -23.58 7.31 5.44
CA SER A 25 -22.99 8.41 4.67
C SER A 25 -21.90 7.93 3.70
N LEU A 26 -21.22 6.82 4.03
CA LEU A 26 -20.25 6.16 3.14
C LEU A 26 -20.92 5.33 2.03
N GLY A 27 -22.24 5.14 2.08
CA GLY A 27 -22.99 4.35 1.11
C GLY A 27 -22.71 2.85 1.18
N PHE A 28 -22.30 2.33 2.35
CA PHE A 28 -22.07 0.90 2.53
C PHE A 28 -23.37 0.11 2.70
N VAL A 29 -24.44 0.76 3.17
CA VAL A 29 -25.74 0.11 3.36
C VAL A 29 -26.51 0.07 2.04
N GLN A 30 -26.84 -1.14 1.58
CA GLN A 30 -27.53 -1.38 0.31
C GLN A 30 -28.66 -2.43 0.48
N ASP A 31 -29.49 -2.58 -0.56
CA ASP A 31 -30.53 -3.61 -0.66
C ASP A 31 -31.44 -3.71 0.57
N MET A 32 -31.90 -2.58 1.10
CA MET A 32 -32.73 -2.57 2.30
C MET A 32 -34.14 -3.11 2.03
N VAL A 33 -34.55 -4.08 2.83
CA VAL A 33 -35.88 -4.69 2.80
C VAL A 33 -36.44 -4.70 4.22
N ILE A 34 -37.60 -4.06 4.39
CA ILE A 34 -38.30 -3.94 5.68
C ILE A 34 -39.61 -4.72 5.60
N GLU A 35 -39.66 -5.84 6.31
CA GLU A 35 -40.87 -6.61 6.55
C GLU A 35 -41.42 -6.32 7.96
N PRO A 36 -42.66 -6.70 8.30
CA PRO A 36 -43.30 -6.31 9.56
C PRO A 36 -42.50 -6.65 10.83
N THR A 37 -41.75 -7.75 10.85
CA THR A 37 -40.92 -8.19 11.99
C THR A 37 -39.47 -8.50 11.62
N VAL A 38 -39.12 -8.45 10.34
CA VAL A 38 -37.79 -8.84 9.83
C VAL A 38 -37.22 -7.69 9.01
N ILE A 39 -35.98 -7.31 9.32
CA ILE A 39 -35.24 -6.29 8.57
C ILE A 39 -34.04 -6.98 7.92
N SER A 40 -33.86 -6.77 6.61
CA SER A 40 -32.73 -7.32 5.87
C SER A 40 -32.02 -6.23 5.09
N PHE A 41 -30.69 -6.24 5.07
CA PHE A 41 -29.89 -5.31 4.27
C PHE A 41 -28.49 -5.88 4.02
N THR A 42 -27.80 -5.29 3.06
CA THR A 42 -26.42 -5.60 2.71
C THR A 42 -25.50 -4.50 3.25
N ILE A 43 -24.38 -4.87 3.87
CA ILE A 43 -23.26 -3.95 4.14
C ILE A 43 -22.14 -4.30 3.16
N GLU A 44 -21.94 -3.44 2.17
CA GLU A 44 -20.90 -3.54 1.16
C GLU A 44 -19.64 -2.78 1.60
N LEU A 45 -18.59 -3.51 1.98
CA LEU A 45 -17.30 -2.95 2.39
C LEU A 45 -16.39 -2.67 1.19
N THR A 46 -15.28 -2.00 1.43
CA THR A 46 -14.29 -1.67 0.39
C THR A 46 -13.56 -2.90 -0.14
N THR A 47 -13.23 -3.86 0.73
CA THR A 47 -12.38 -5.01 0.40
C THR A 47 -12.92 -6.30 1.03
N PRO A 48 -12.85 -7.47 0.34
CA PRO A 48 -13.37 -8.75 0.84
C PRO A 48 -12.81 -9.21 2.20
N ALA A 49 -11.58 -8.82 2.52
CA ALA A 49 -10.88 -9.22 3.75
C ALA A 49 -10.87 -8.10 4.81
N CYS A 50 -11.81 -7.15 4.74
CA CYS A 50 -11.86 -6.04 5.68
C CYS A 50 -12.03 -6.56 7.13
N PRO A 51 -11.10 -6.26 8.05
CA PRO A 51 -11.14 -6.78 9.41
C PRO A 51 -12.31 -6.26 10.25
N LEU A 52 -12.94 -5.16 9.82
CA LEU A 52 -14.07 -4.55 10.51
C LEU A 52 -15.40 -5.27 10.23
N SER A 53 -15.44 -6.18 9.24
CA SER A 53 -16.66 -6.89 8.82
C SER A 53 -17.44 -7.53 9.98
N PRO A 54 -16.81 -8.33 10.88
CA PRO A 54 -17.54 -8.93 12.00
C PRO A 54 -18.04 -7.92 13.03
N VAL A 55 -17.28 -6.83 13.21
CA VAL A 55 -17.62 -5.76 14.18
C VAL A 55 -18.84 -5.00 13.69
N PHE A 56 -18.84 -4.58 12.42
CA PHE A 56 -19.98 -3.87 11.82
C PHE A 56 -21.21 -4.75 11.73
N GLN A 57 -21.06 -6.02 11.35
CA GLN A 57 -22.18 -6.95 11.29
C GLN A 57 -22.86 -7.07 12.67
N LYS A 58 -22.07 -7.26 13.73
CA LYS A 58 -22.60 -7.37 15.09
C LYS A 58 -23.27 -6.06 15.54
N GLN A 59 -22.61 -4.92 15.38
CA GLN A 59 -23.16 -3.62 15.76
C GLN A 59 -24.47 -3.31 15.01
N ALA A 60 -24.56 -3.68 13.73
CA ALA A 60 -25.75 -3.48 12.93
C ALA A 60 -26.91 -4.37 13.40
N ILE A 61 -26.64 -5.64 13.74
CA ILE A 61 -27.64 -6.55 14.32
C ILE A 61 -28.15 -6.01 15.66
N ASP A 62 -27.24 -5.59 16.54
CA ASP A 62 -27.59 -5.10 17.87
C ASP A 62 -28.43 -3.81 17.78
N LEU A 63 -27.98 -2.80 17.03
CA LEU A 63 -28.65 -1.49 16.92
C LEU A 63 -30.02 -1.57 16.24
N VAL A 64 -30.13 -2.32 15.14
CA VAL A 64 -31.40 -2.47 14.41
C VAL A 64 -32.35 -3.41 15.15
N GLY A 65 -31.82 -4.40 15.88
CA GLY A 65 -32.60 -5.33 16.69
C GLY A 65 -33.28 -4.68 17.89
N ASP A 66 -32.72 -3.58 18.42
CA ASP A 66 -33.30 -2.81 19.51
C ASP A 66 -34.51 -1.94 19.09
N LEU A 67 -34.82 -1.85 17.79
CA LEU A 67 -35.97 -1.10 17.30
C LEU A 67 -37.30 -1.79 17.68
N PRO A 68 -38.31 -1.03 18.17
CA PRO A 68 -39.59 -1.60 18.55
C PRO A 68 -40.30 -2.33 17.40
N GLY A 69 -40.58 -3.62 17.60
CA GLY A 69 -41.28 -4.47 16.63
C GLY A 69 -40.38 -5.28 15.70
N VAL A 70 -39.06 -5.18 15.84
CA VAL A 70 -38.09 -6.02 15.12
C VAL A 70 -37.85 -7.31 15.91
N GLU A 71 -38.08 -8.46 15.27
CA GLU A 71 -37.80 -9.77 15.87
C GLU A 71 -36.52 -10.40 15.30
N ARG A 72 -36.14 -10.02 14.07
CA ARG A 72 -34.97 -10.57 13.39
C ARG A 72 -34.32 -9.56 12.46
N VAL A 73 -32.98 -9.51 12.50
CA VAL A 73 -32.17 -8.72 11.57
C VAL A 73 -31.27 -9.67 10.76
N ASN A 74 -31.34 -9.59 9.44
CA ASN A 74 -30.47 -10.33 8.53
C ASN A 74 -29.49 -9.35 7.87
N VAL A 75 -28.20 -9.49 8.18
CA VAL A 75 -27.15 -8.65 7.60
C VAL A 75 -26.27 -9.49 6.69
N THR A 76 -26.26 -9.15 5.41
CA THR A 76 -25.36 -9.75 4.42
C THR A 76 -24.12 -8.89 4.28
N MET A 77 -22.94 -9.46 4.54
CA MET A 77 -21.67 -8.75 4.34
C MET A 77 -21.14 -9.04 2.94
N THR A 78 -20.89 -7.99 2.16
CA THR A 78 -20.26 -8.07 0.84
C THR A 78 -19.08 -7.11 0.77
N ALA A 79 -18.37 -7.12 -0.35
CA ALA A 79 -17.38 -6.12 -0.65
C ALA A 79 -17.53 -5.65 -2.09
N ARG A 80 -17.24 -4.36 -2.32
CA ARG A 80 -17.26 -3.75 -3.63
C ARG A 80 -16.49 -4.61 -4.61
N LYS A 81 -17.19 -5.02 -5.66
CA LYS A 81 -16.56 -5.61 -6.82
C LYS A 81 -15.99 -4.43 -7.61
N GLN A 82 -14.68 -4.35 -7.77
CA GLN A 82 -14.09 -3.39 -8.69
C GLN A 82 -14.74 -3.67 -10.06
N GLU A 83 -15.49 -2.69 -10.61
CA GLU A 83 -16.06 -2.84 -11.95
C GLU A 83 -14.90 -3.15 -12.90
N GLY A 84 -15.05 -4.24 -13.65
CA GLY A 84 -13.95 -5.07 -14.15
C GLY A 84 -12.71 -4.31 -14.60
N ARG A 85 -11.54 -4.81 -14.19
CA ARG A 85 -10.23 -4.34 -14.66
C ARG A 85 -10.31 -4.11 -16.16
N ARG A 86 -10.16 -2.86 -16.63
CA ARG A 86 -10.25 -2.47 -18.05
C ARG A 86 -9.03 -3.00 -18.79
N MET A 87 -8.94 -4.31 -18.89
CA MET A 87 -7.96 -5.03 -19.66
C MET A 87 -8.52 -5.15 -21.08
N ASN A 88 -7.77 -4.68 -22.08
CA ASN A 88 -8.14 -4.79 -23.49
C ASN A 88 -8.14 -6.25 -24.02
N THR A 89 -7.98 -7.24 -23.15
CA THR A 89 -7.85 -8.66 -23.51
C THR A 89 -8.77 -9.51 -22.63
N GLU A 90 -9.93 -9.89 -23.17
CA GLU A 90 -10.88 -10.85 -22.56
C GLU A 90 -10.24 -12.22 -22.23
N GLU A 91 -9.06 -12.48 -22.81
CA GLU A 91 -8.25 -13.69 -22.64
C GLU A 91 -7.24 -13.62 -21.48
N SER A 92 -7.07 -12.47 -20.81
CA SER A 92 -6.13 -12.38 -19.70
C SER A 92 -6.64 -13.18 -18.49
N GLY A 93 -5.77 -14.04 -17.96
CA GLY A 93 -6.02 -14.78 -16.72
C GLY A 93 -6.22 -13.91 -15.47
N LEU A 94 -6.00 -12.60 -15.56
CA LEU A 94 -6.17 -11.63 -14.48
C LEU A 94 -7.55 -10.98 -14.42
N LYS A 95 -8.44 -11.27 -15.38
CA LYS A 95 -9.75 -10.61 -15.49
C LYS A 95 -10.67 -10.82 -14.29
N ASP A 96 -10.57 -11.99 -13.65
CA ASP A 96 -11.40 -12.38 -12.50
C ASP A 96 -10.67 -12.15 -11.16
N VAL A 97 -9.59 -11.36 -11.16
CA VAL A 97 -8.83 -10.99 -9.96
C VAL A 97 -9.34 -9.64 -9.45
N LYS A 98 -9.91 -9.61 -8.24
CA LYS A 98 -10.47 -8.38 -7.65
C LYS A 98 -9.42 -7.34 -7.28
N TYR A 99 -8.30 -7.76 -6.68
CA TYR A 99 -7.22 -6.86 -6.28
C TYR A 99 -5.84 -7.47 -6.60
N ILE A 100 -4.94 -6.68 -7.16
CA ILE A 100 -3.52 -7.01 -7.35
C ILE A 100 -2.68 -6.11 -6.47
N LEU A 101 -1.94 -6.72 -5.54
CA LEU A 101 -1.01 -6.06 -4.65
C LEU A 101 0.43 -6.40 -5.04
N ALA A 102 1.21 -5.40 -5.44
CA ALA A 102 2.63 -5.58 -5.71
C ALA A 102 3.46 -5.41 -4.43
N VAL A 103 4.32 -6.38 -4.14
CA VAL A 103 5.29 -6.32 -3.04
C VAL A 103 6.65 -6.07 -3.65
N SER A 104 7.21 -4.88 -3.40
CA SER A 104 8.48 -4.44 -3.99
C SER A 104 9.53 -4.19 -2.92
N SER A 105 10.79 -4.20 -3.34
CA SER A 105 11.93 -3.81 -2.50
C SER A 105 12.98 -3.15 -3.36
N CYS A 106 13.58 -2.09 -2.85
CA CYS A 106 14.60 -1.33 -3.59
C CYS A 106 15.98 -2.02 -3.59
N LYS A 107 16.18 -3.03 -2.73
CA LYS A 107 17.41 -3.83 -2.62
C LYS A 107 17.08 -5.32 -2.44
N GLY A 108 18.00 -6.18 -2.88
CA GLY A 108 17.92 -7.62 -2.60
C GLY A 108 18.25 -7.94 -1.14
N GLY A 109 17.67 -9.01 -0.60
CA GLY A 109 17.98 -9.51 0.74
C GLY A 109 17.20 -8.88 1.91
N VAL A 110 16.27 -7.95 1.65
CA VAL A 110 15.39 -7.38 2.70
C VAL A 110 14.27 -8.31 3.18
N GLY A 111 14.14 -9.49 2.58
CA GLY A 111 13.07 -10.45 2.88
C GLY A 111 11.72 -10.14 2.21
N LYS A 112 11.72 -9.43 1.09
CA LYS A 112 10.53 -9.16 0.25
C LYS A 112 9.68 -10.42 0.01
N SER A 113 10.27 -11.49 -0.50
CA SER A 113 9.56 -12.75 -0.79
C SER A 113 8.98 -13.42 0.45
N THR A 114 9.63 -13.26 1.61
CA THR A 114 9.11 -13.70 2.91
C THR A 114 7.86 -12.92 3.29
N VAL A 115 7.87 -11.59 3.13
CA VAL A 115 6.70 -10.73 3.38
C VAL A 115 5.58 -11.04 2.38
N SER A 116 5.88 -11.20 1.09
CA SER A 116 4.92 -11.60 0.06
C SER A 116 4.22 -12.93 0.43
N SER A 117 5.00 -13.92 0.86
CA SER A 117 4.49 -15.22 1.30
C SER A 117 3.65 -15.10 2.58
N MET A 118 4.10 -14.30 3.55
CA MET A 118 3.37 -14.04 4.79
C MET A 118 1.98 -13.47 4.52
N LEU A 119 1.91 -12.41 3.71
CA LEU A 119 0.66 -11.76 3.35
C LEU A 119 -0.28 -12.75 2.65
N ALA A 120 0.24 -13.50 1.67
CA ALA A 120 -0.55 -14.47 0.91
C ALA A 120 -1.15 -15.55 1.81
N ARG A 121 -0.30 -16.21 2.60
CA ARG A 121 -0.70 -17.30 3.50
C ARG A 121 -1.70 -16.84 4.56
N THR A 122 -1.48 -15.66 5.12
CA THR A 122 -2.38 -15.11 6.15
C THR A 122 -3.74 -14.77 5.57
N LEU A 123 -3.82 -14.19 4.37
CA LEU A 123 -5.08 -13.94 3.68
C LEU A 123 -5.82 -15.24 3.32
N ALA A 124 -5.09 -16.25 2.82
CA ALA A 124 -5.67 -17.56 2.50
C ALA A 124 -6.17 -18.30 3.75
N ALA A 125 -5.39 -18.27 4.84
CA ALA A 125 -5.79 -18.84 6.13
C ALA A 125 -7.06 -18.19 6.70
N ARG A 126 -7.33 -16.92 6.34
CA ARG A 126 -8.57 -16.18 6.66
C ARG A 126 -9.71 -16.44 5.68
N GLY A 127 -9.55 -17.37 4.73
CA GLY A 127 -10.58 -17.80 3.78
C GLY A 127 -10.68 -16.98 2.50
N SER A 128 -9.77 -16.04 2.25
CA SER A 128 -9.72 -15.32 0.96
C SER A 128 -9.21 -16.22 -0.15
N LYS A 129 -9.71 -16.05 -1.38
CA LYS A 129 -9.15 -16.70 -2.57
C LYS A 129 -7.90 -15.96 -3.01
N VAL A 130 -6.73 -16.55 -2.81
CA VAL A 130 -5.44 -15.84 -2.97
C VAL A 130 -4.53 -16.53 -3.99
N GLY A 131 -3.97 -15.72 -4.88
CA GLY A 131 -2.86 -16.06 -5.75
C GLY A 131 -1.55 -15.43 -5.27
N LEU A 132 -0.43 -16.11 -5.47
CA LEU A 132 0.92 -15.57 -5.27
C LEU A 132 1.75 -15.83 -6.53
N LEU A 133 2.21 -14.76 -7.16
CA LEU A 133 3.08 -14.78 -8.33
C LEU A 133 4.48 -14.32 -7.96
N ASP A 134 5.46 -15.20 -8.11
CA ASP A 134 6.88 -14.88 -8.00
C ASP A 134 7.43 -14.41 -9.35
N ALA A 135 7.66 -13.10 -9.44
CA ALA A 135 8.20 -12.44 -10.62
C ALA A 135 9.71 -12.18 -10.51
N ASP A 136 10.39 -12.72 -9.49
CA ASP A 136 11.84 -12.64 -9.38
C ASP A 136 12.53 -13.67 -10.28
N VAL A 137 12.89 -13.22 -11.48
CA VAL A 137 13.53 -14.04 -12.53
C VAL A 137 14.91 -14.54 -12.13
N TYR A 138 15.65 -13.77 -11.33
CA TYR A 138 17.07 -14.01 -11.07
C TYR A 138 17.33 -14.71 -9.73
N GLY A 139 16.36 -14.68 -8.82
CA GLY A 139 16.45 -15.33 -7.51
C GLY A 139 15.09 -15.76 -6.95
N PRO A 140 14.32 -16.61 -7.68
CA PRO A 140 13.00 -17.03 -7.23
C PRO A 140 13.11 -17.75 -5.89
N SER A 141 12.52 -17.17 -4.84
CA SER A 141 12.62 -17.67 -3.47
C SER A 141 11.36 -18.40 -3.02
N ILE A 142 10.25 -18.19 -3.73
CA ILE A 142 8.93 -18.74 -3.39
C ILE A 142 8.89 -20.27 -3.43
N PRO A 143 9.45 -20.99 -4.44
CA PRO A 143 9.47 -22.45 -4.44
C PRO A 143 10.08 -23.04 -3.16
N THR A 144 11.18 -22.46 -2.68
CA THR A 144 11.86 -22.87 -1.45
C THR A 144 11.05 -22.53 -0.21
N LEU A 145 10.46 -21.34 -0.13
CA LEU A 145 9.64 -20.91 1.01
C LEU A 145 8.39 -21.77 1.22
N PHE A 146 7.85 -22.33 0.13
CA PHE A 146 6.72 -23.27 0.15
C PHE A 146 7.14 -24.75 0.11
N ASN A 147 8.45 -25.04 0.26
CA ASN A 147 9.00 -26.39 0.31
C ASN A 147 8.65 -27.26 -0.93
N ILE A 148 8.64 -26.64 -2.11
CA ILE A 148 8.32 -27.29 -3.40
C ILE A 148 9.61 -27.82 -4.04
N HIS A 149 9.88 -29.10 -3.80
CA HIS A 149 11.12 -29.77 -4.25
C HIS A 149 11.16 -30.13 -5.74
N LYS A 150 10.00 -30.13 -6.41
CA LYS A 150 9.89 -30.44 -7.85
C LYS A 150 9.12 -29.31 -8.56
N PRO A 151 9.78 -28.16 -8.76
CA PRO A 151 9.16 -27.04 -9.45
C PRO A 151 8.82 -27.43 -10.88
N GLY A 152 7.55 -27.29 -11.25
CA GLY A 152 7.04 -27.60 -12.58
C GLY A 152 5.68 -26.96 -12.79
N VAL A 153 5.33 -26.76 -14.06
CA VAL A 153 4.06 -26.15 -14.45
C VAL A 153 3.30 -27.09 -15.37
N ARG A 154 2.01 -27.26 -15.11
CA ARG A 154 1.10 -27.92 -16.05
C ARG A 154 0.59 -26.87 -17.02
N ALA A 155 0.70 -27.15 -18.32
CA ALA A 155 0.18 -26.29 -19.37
C ALA A 155 -1.02 -26.94 -20.07
N THR A 156 -1.93 -26.12 -20.57
CA THR A 156 -2.99 -26.50 -21.50
C THR A 156 -2.45 -26.59 -22.94
N ASP A 157 -3.24 -27.17 -23.85
CA ASP A 157 -2.90 -27.27 -25.27
C ASP A 157 -2.73 -25.90 -25.96
N ASP A 158 -3.35 -24.85 -25.42
CA ASP A 158 -3.21 -23.45 -25.86
C ASP A 158 -2.09 -22.68 -25.12
N ASN A 159 -1.13 -23.37 -24.49
CA ASN A 159 0.02 -22.80 -23.79
C ASN A 159 -0.33 -21.88 -22.60
N ARG A 160 -1.49 -22.05 -21.98
CA ARG A 160 -1.81 -21.42 -20.69
C ARG A 160 -1.37 -22.29 -19.54
N PHE A 161 -1.04 -21.68 -18.41
CA PHE A 161 -0.49 -22.37 -17.26
C PHE A 161 -1.52 -22.55 -16.16
N TYR A 162 -1.57 -23.75 -15.58
CA TYR A 162 -2.26 -23.98 -14.31
C TYR A 162 -1.33 -23.62 -13.15
N PRO A 163 -1.75 -22.76 -12.21
CA PRO A 163 -0.99 -22.52 -10.99
C PRO A 163 -0.93 -23.78 -10.13
N ASN A 164 0.14 -23.91 -9.36
CA ASN A 164 0.26 -24.95 -8.34
C ASN A 164 -0.62 -24.58 -7.14
N GLU A 165 -1.29 -25.56 -6.54
CA GLU A 165 -2.09 -25.33 -5.34
C GLU A 165 -1.34 -25.82 -4.10
N VAL A 166 -1.08 -24.90 -3.17
CA VAL A 166 -0.32 -25.19 -1.93
C VAL A 166 -0.96 -24.42 -0.78
N GLU A 167 -1.34 -25.10 0.30
CA GLU A 167 -1.95 -24.45 1.49
C GLU A 167 -3.19 -23.58 1.16
N GLY A 168 -3.99 -23.98 0.17
CA GLY A 168 -5.15 -23.20 -0.28
C GLY A 168 -4.82 -21.98 -1.15
N LEU A 169 -3.54 -21.76 -1.47
CA LEU A 169 -3.06 -20.72 -2.37
C LEU A 169 -2.88 -21.25 -3.79
N LYS A 170 -3.16 -20.40 -4.77
CA LYS A 170 -2.67 -20.60 -6.13
C LYS A 170 -1.29 -19.95 -6.24
N LEU A 171 -0.30 -20.72 -6.65
CA LEU A 171 1.10 -20.33 -6.67
C LEU A 171 1.64 -20.45 -8.08
N MET A 172 2.31 -19.40 -8.54
CA MET A 172 3.08 -19.44 -9.76
C MET A 172 4.43 -18.78 -9.53
N SER A 173 5.49 -19.34 -10.09
CA SER A 173 6.82 -18.76 -10.01
C SER A 173 7.55 -18.93 -11.32
N PHE A 174 8.36 -17.93 -11.66
CA PHE A 174 9.34 -18.08 -12.73
C PHE A 174 10.26 -19.29 -12.50
N GLY A 175 10.60 -19.59 -11.24
CA GLY A 175 11.37 -20.79 -10.87
C GLY A 175 10.71 -22.11 -11.27
N PHE A 176 9.39 -22.15 -11.47
CA PHE A 176 8.69 -23.34 -11.95
C PHE A 176 8.91 -23.63 -13.43
N LEU A 177 9.24 -22.60 -14.23
CA LEU A 177 9.48 -22.73 -15.66
C LEU A 177 10.93 -23.15 -15.97
N MET A 178 11.86 -22.87 -15.05
CA MET A 178 13.30 -22.97 -15.29
C MET A 178 13.92 -24.33 -14.95
N GLY A 179 13.29 -25.13 -14.09
CA GLY A 179 13.88 -26.37 -13.57
C GLY A 179 15.23 -26.13 -12.88
N ASP A 180 15.99 -27.20 -12.59
CA ASP A 180 17.25 -27.13 -11.81
C ASP A 180 18.50 -26.80 -12.66
N GLY A 181 18.35 -26.40 -13.93
CA GLY A 181 19.47 -26.14 -14.83
C GLY A 181 20.00 -24.70 -14.76
N PRO A 182 21.30 -24.43 -15.01
CA PRO A 182 21.83 -23.08 -15.10
C PRO A 182 21.26 -22.37 -16.33
N ALA A 183 20.16 -21.66 -16.15
CA ALA A 183 19.49 -20.97 -17.24
C ALA A 183 20.13 -19.61 -17.50
N VAL A 184 21.07 -19.54 -18.45
CA VAL A 184 21.46 -18.26 -19.06
C VAL A 184 20.36 -17.87 -20.05
N ILE A 185 19.32 -17.21 -19.55
CA ILE A 185 18.20 -16.74 -20.36
C ILE A 185 18.56 -15.40 -20.97
N ARG A 186 18.36 -15.25 -22.27
CA ARG A 186 18.50 -13.95 -22.94
C ARG A 186 17.32 -13.04 -22.55
N GLY A 187 17.58 -11.76 -22.30
CA GLY A 187 16.59 -10.77 -21.87
C GLY A 187 15.23 -10.79 -22.61
N PRO A 188 15.18 -10.92 -23.95
CA PRO A 188 13.91 -11.01 -24.68
C PRO A 188 13.02 -12.20 -24.28
N MET A 189 13.62 -13.35 -23.92
CA MET A 189 12.86 -14.51 -23.45
C MET A 189 12.27 -14.28 -22.06
N VAL A 190 12.98 -13.55 -21.19
CA VAL A 190 12.47 -13.17 -19.86
C VAL A 190 11.20 -12.33 -19.99
N ALA A 191 11.21 -11.33 -20.87
CA ALA A 191 10.04 -10.49 -21.10
C ALA A 191 8.84 -11.33 -21.62
N GLN A 192 9.08 -12.25 -22.55
CA GLN A 192 8.03 -13.14 -23.08
C GLN A 192 7.45 -14.06 -22.01
N TYR A 193 8.29 -14.72 -21.22
CA TYR A 193 7.82 -15.55 -20.11
C TYR A 193 7.11 -14.73 -19.04
N MET A 194 7.56 -13.51 -18.76
CA MET A 194 6.87 -12.63 -17.83
C MET A 194 5.47 -12.27 -18.33
N GLN A 195 5.31 -11.93 -19.61
CA GLN A 195 3.99 -11.72 -20.21
C GLN A 195 3.10 -12.96 -20.10
N GLN A 196 3.68 -14.15 -20.33
CA GLN A 196 2.95 -15.42 -20.19
C GLN A 196 2.57 -15.72 -18.74
N LEU A 197 3.43 -15.42 -17.77
CA LEU A 197 3.13 -15.58 -16.34
C LEU A 197 2.07 -14.59 -15.84
N LEU A 198 2.08 -13.36 -16.38
CA LEU A 198 1.11 -12.34 -16.00
C LEU A 198 -0.26 -12.63 -16.62
N HIS A 199 -0.34 -12.90 -17.93
CA HIS A 199 -1.62 -13.02 -18.62
C HIS A 199 -2.05 -14.46 -18.97
N GLY A 200 -1.11 -15.40 -19.06
CA GLY A 200 -1.35 -16.77 -19.49
C GLY A 200 -1.60 -17.76 -18.35
N VAL A 201 -1.62 -17.34 -17.09
CA VAL A 201 -1.92 -18.21 -15.94
C VAL A 201 -3.41 -18.22 -15.65
N LEU A 202 -3.99 -19.41 -15.54
CA LEU A 202 -5.40 -19.63 -15.24
C LEU A 202 -5.68 -19.47 -13.75
N TRP A 203 -5.62 -18.23 -13.26
CA TRP A 203 -5.89 -17.91 -11.86
C TRP A 203 -7.33 -18.19 -11.44
N GLY A 204 -8.30 -18.01 -12.35
CA GLY A 204 -9.72 -18.06 -12.02
C GLY A 204 -10.12 -16.92 -11.08
N ASP A 205 -11.23 -17.09 -10.34
CA ASP A 205 -11.75 -16.10 -9.40
C ASP A 205 -10.84 -15.98 -8.17
N LEU A 206 -10.22 -14.81 -7.98
CA LEU A 206 -9.37 -14.48 -6.84
C LEU A 206 -9.82 -13.16 -6.19
N ASP A 207 -9.80 -13.14 -4.85
CA ASP A 207 -9.96 -11.90 -4.09
C ASP A 207 -8.68 -11.06 -4.15
N TYR A 208 -7.52 -11.72 -4.05
CA TYR A 208 -6.21 -11.06 -4.09
C TYR A 208 -5.20 -11.86 -4.92
N LEU A 209 -4.42 -11.16 -5.74
CA LEU A 209 -3.18 -11.67 -6.31
C LEU A 209 -2.02 -10.83 -5.78
N ILE A 210 -1.11 -11.48 -5.07
CA ILE A 210 0.12 -10.86 -4.60
C ILE A 210 1.22 -11.11 -5.62
N ILE A 211 1.88 -10.05 -6.08
CA ILE A 211 3.02 -10.16 -6.99
C ILE A 211 4.30 -9.85 -6.20
N ASP A 212 5.14 -10.87 -6.03
CA ASP A 212 6.49 -10.72 -5.49
C ASP A 212 7.40 -10.17 -6.59
N MET A 213 7.61 -8.85 -6.59
CA MET A 213 8.33 -8.15 -7.66
C MET A 213 9.83 -8.52 -7.62
N PRO A 214 10.57 -8.47 -8.73
CA PRO A 214 12.04 -8.56 -8.67
C PRO A 214 12.63 -7.40 -7.85
N PRO A 215 13.84 -7.50 -7.27
CA PRO A 215 14.43 -6.41 -6.48
C PRO A 215 14.87 -5.21 -7.35
N GLY A 216 15.00 -4.04 -6.71
CA GLY A 216 15.52 -2.83 -7.32
C GLY A 216 14.43 -1.86 -7.77
N THR A 217 14.76 -1.04 -8.76
CA THR A 217 13.84 -0.15 -9.51
C THR A 217 14.15 -0.21 -11.01
N GLY A 218 14.55 -1.40 -11.49
CA GLY A 218 15.00 -1.62 -12.87
C GLY A 218 13.85 -1.89 -13.84
N ASP A 219 14.22 -2.06 -15.12
CA ASP A 219 13.27 -2.16 -16.23
C ASP A 219 12.26 -3.30 -16.11
N VAL A 220 12.63 -4.42 -15.48
CA VAL A 220 11.72 -5.57 -15.30
C VAL A 220 10.54 -5.20 -14.41
N GLN A 221 10.76 -4.46 -13.31
CA GLN A 221 9.65 -4.05 -12.44
C GLN A 221 8.73 -3.04 -13.15
N LEU A 222 9.30 -2.10 -13.92
CA LEU A 222 8.51 -1.16 -14.74
C LEU A 222 7.68 -1.91 -15.78
N THR A 223 8.29 -2.90 -16.45
CA THR A 223 7.62 -3.74 -17.44
C THR A 223 6.42 -4.48 -16.83
N ILE A 224 6.59 -5.10 -15.66
CA ILE A 224 5.49 -5.78 -14.94
C ILE A 224 4.39 -4.79 -14.59
N SER A 225 4.77 -3.61 -14.07
CA SER A 225 3.81 -2.60 -13.62
C SER A 225 3.07 -1.90 -14.77
N GLN A 226 3.65 -1.89 -15.97
CA GLN A 226 3.00 -1.41 -17.19
C GLN A 226 2.13 -2.49 -17.85
N ALA A 227 2.51 -3.77 -17.71
CA ALA A 227 1.78 -4.88 -18.29
C ALA A 227 0.48 -5.20 -17.53
N VAL A 228 0.49 -4.97 -16.23
CA VAL A 228 -0.65 -5.24 -15.34
C VAL A 228 -1.08 -3.96 -14.65
N GLN A 229 -2.37 -3.66 -14.69
CA GLN A 229 -2.96 -2.54 -13.94
C GLN A 229 -2.94 -2.88 -12.44
N ILE A 230 -1.83 -2.70 -11.73
CA ILE A 230 -1.72 -3.01 -10.29
C ILE A 230 -2.59 -2.03 -9.48
N ASP A 231 -3.32 -2.54 -8.49
CA ASP A 231 -4.22 -1.71 -7.67
C ASP A 231 -3.49 -0.93 -6.59
N ALA A 232 -2.47 -1.55 -5.99
CA ALA A 232 -1.60 -0.89 -5.03
C ALA A 232 -0.27 -1.62 -4.85
N SER A 233 0.68 -0.97 -4.20
CA SER A 233 1.97 -1.56 -3.83
C SER A 233 2.34 -1.34 -2.37
N VAL A 234 3.16 -2.24 -1.84
CA VAL A 234 3.86 -2.08 -0.56
C VAL A 234 5.36 -2.19 -0.79
N ILE A 235 6.12 -1.35 -0.07
CA ILE A 235 7.59 -1.36 -0.15
C ILE A 235 8.14 -2.08 1.09
N VAL A 236 8.92 -3.13 0.87
CA VAL A 236 9.63 -3.87 1.93
C VAL A 236 11.06 -3.34 2.05
N THR A 237 11.47 -3.09 3.28
CA THR A 237 12.81 -2.61 3.62
C THR A 237 13.26 -3.20 4.96
N THR A 238 14.46 -2.84 5.43
CA THR A 238 14.95 -3.15 6.78
C THR A 238 15.52 -1.87 7.42
N PRO A 239 15.58 -1.72 8.75
CA PRO A 239 16.11 -0.49 9.36
C PRO A 239 17.55 -0.16 8.94
N HIS A 240 18.42 -1.17 8.82
CA HIS A 240 19.80 -0.97 8.35
C HIS A 240 19.87 -0.56 6.87
N GLN A 241 18.93 -1.04 6.05
CA GLN A 241 18.88 -0.72 4.62
C GLN A 241 17.85 0.36 4.28
N LEU A 242 17.34 1.09 5.29
CA LEU A 242 16.43 2.20 5.09
C LEU A 242 17.19 3.41 4.55
N SER A 243 17.77 3.22 3.37
CA SER A 243 18.31 4.30 2.58
C SER A 243 17.13 5.12 2.09
N LEU A 244 17.09 6.36 2.55
CA LEU A 244 16.16 7.37 2.09
C LEU A 244 16.16 7.47 0.56
N THR A 245 17.33 7.29 -0.06
CA THR A 245 17.45 7.32 -1.53
C THR A 245 16.75 6.15 -2.20
N ASP A 246 16.74 4.97 -1.59
CA ASP A 246 16.17 3.76 -2.17
C ASP A 246 14.65 3.76 -2.04
N VAL A 247 14.12 4.05 -0.85
CA VAL A 247 12.67 4.21 -0.63
C VAL A 247 12.09 5.26 -1.58
N ARG A 248 12.78 6.41 -1.74
CA ARG A 248 12.38 7.44 -2.71
C ARG A 248 12.36 6.92 -4.15
N LYS A 249 13.36 6.13 -4.57
CA LYS A 249 13.36 5.56 -5.93
C LYS A 249 12.21 4.57 -6.13
N GLY A 250 11.91 3.75 -5.13
CA GLY A 250 10.78 2.81 -5.16
C GLY A 250 9.44 3.54 -5.29
N ILE A 251 9.26 4.60 -4.51
CA ILE A 251 8.14 5.55 -4.64
C ILE A 251 8.02 6.09 -6.07
N MET A 252 9.09 6.70 -6.58
CA MET A 252 9.07 7.37 -7.88
C MET A 252 8.84 6.40 -9.03
N MET A 253 9.22 5.14 -8.87
CA MET A 253 8.95 4.10 -9.85
C MET A 253 7.44 3.86 -9.96
N PHE A 254 6.75 3.61 -8.84
CA PHE A 254 5.32 3.32 -8.85
C PHE A 254 4.47 4.52 -9.24
N ASP A 255 4.90 5.71 -8.86
CA ASP A 255 4.31 6.96 -9.32
C ASP A 255 4.31 7.09 -10.86
N LYS A 256 5.43 6.79 -11.52
CA LYS A 256 5.52 6.83 -13.00
C LYS A 256 4.54 5.91 -13.72
N VAL A 257 4.05 4.88 -13.04
CA VAL A 257 3.09 3.91 -13.58
C VAL A 257 1.70 4.06 -12.95
N ASN A 258 1.46 5.14 -12.20
CA ASN A 258 0.20 5.46 -11.51
C ASN A 258 -0.28 4.35 -10.55
N VAL A 259 0.65 3.67 -9.89
CA VAL A 259 0.34 2.65 -8.89
C VAL A 259 0.48 3.28 -7.49
N PRO A 260 -0.56 3.28 -6.65
CA PRO A 260 -0.48 3.88 -5.33
C PRO A 260 0.36 3.02 -4.39
N VAL A 261 1.31 3.65 -3.70
CA VAL A 261 2.09 3.02 -2.63
C VAL A 261 1.31 3.15 -1.31
N LEU A 262 0.87 2.03 -0.73
CA LEU A 262 0.13 2.02 0.53
C LEU A 262 0.99 2.44 1.71
N GLY A 263 2.29 2.10 1.66
CA GLY A 263 3.24 2.39 2.71
C GLY A 263 4.42 1.42 2.71
N VAL A 264 5.14 1.42 3.83
CA VAL A 264 6.38 0.66 4.00
C VAL A 264 6.21 -0.44 5.05
N ILE A 265 6.72 -1.63 4.79
CA ILE A 265 6.86 -2.72 5.77
C ILE A 265 8.34 -2.83 6.12
N GLU A 266 8.68 -2.56 7.38
CA GLU A 266 10.03 -2.71 7.91
C GLU A 266 10.24 -4.13 8.39
N ASN A 267 10.90 -4.95 7.57
CA ASN A 267 11.29 -6.29 7.96
C ASN A 267 12.56 -6.27 8.81
N MET A 268 12.81 -7.34 9.57
CA MET A 268 14.00 -7.48 10.41
C MET A 268 14.22 -6.29 11.36
N SER A 269 13.12 -5.72 11.87
CA SER A 269 13.15 -4.44 12.59
C SER A 269 13.68 -4.58 14.02
N TYR A 270 13.24 -5.62 14.71
CA TYR A 270 13.62 -5.91 16.09
C TYR A 270 13.80 -7.40 16.32
N PHE A 271 14.42 -7.78 17.43
CA PHE A 271 14.50 -9.15 17.89
C PHE A 271 13.80 -9.28 19.24
N GLU A 272 12.86 -10.21 19.35
CA GLU A 272 12.25 -10.59 20.63
C GLU A 272 13.05 -11.74 21.24
N CYS A 273 13.67 -11.47 22.40
CA CYS A 273 14.43 -12.49 23.10
C CYS A 273 13.48 -13.49 23.77
N ASP A 274 13.63 -14.77 23.44
CA ASP A 274 12.92 -15.92 24.00
C ASP A 274 13.17 -16.13 25.51
N GLY A 275 14.32 -15.66 26.02
CA GLY A 275 14.70 -15.78 27.42
C GLY A 275 14.32 -14.59 28.33
N CYS A 276 14.03 -13.41 27.77
CA CYS A 276 13.73 -12.22 28.60
C CYS A 276 12.54 -11.37 28.12
N SER A 277 11.87 -11.76 27.03
CA SER A 277 10.73 -11.07 26.43
C SER A 277 10.98 -9.59 26.05
N LYS A 278 12.24 -9.14 26.12
CA LYS A 278 12.63 -7.79 25.73
C LYS A 278 12.71 -7.70 24.20
N ARG A 279 12.19 -6.59 23.65
CA ARG A 279 12.45 -6.18 22.27
C ARG A 279 13.81 -5.49 22.18
N HIS A 280 14.66 -6.03 21.31
CA HIS A 280 15.97 -5.50 21.01
C HIS A 280 15.96 -4.89 19.61
N SER A 281 16.07 -3.57 19.54
CA SER A 281 16.27 -2.86 18.27
C SER A 281 17.73 -3.02 17.85
N ILE A 282 18.04 -4.09 17.12
CA ILE A 282 19.42 -4.48 16.76
C ILE A 282 20.15 -3.35 16.02
N PHE A 283 19.41 -2.58 15.22
CA PHE A 283 19.94 -1.50 14.39
C PHE A 283 19.56 -0.10 14.91
N GLY A 284 19.10 0.00 16.16
CA GLY A 284 18.65 1.25 16.79
C GLY A 284 17.14 1.52 16.66
N GLU A 285 16.63 2.48 17.43
CA GLU A 285 15.22 2.93 17.39
C GLU A 285 15.05 3.95 16.27
N ALA A 286 14.70 3.47 15.07
CA ALA A 286 15.01 4.25 13.88
C ALA A 286 14.23 3.77 12.63
N GLY A 287 13.03 4.31 12.37
CA GLY A 287 12.39 4.12 11.05
C GLY A 287 11.02 4.77 10.88
N ALA A 288 10.04 4.40 11.72
CA ALA A 288 8.63 4.69 11.44
C ALA A 288 8.26 6.19 11.37
N ARG A 289 8.64 7.00 12.37
CA ARG A 289 8.32 8.44 12.35
C ARG A 289 9.00 9.20 11.21
N THR A 290 10.17 8.75 10.79
CA THR A 290 10.98 9.46 9.78
C THR A 290 10.49 9.24 8.36
N LEU A 291 9.82 8.13 8.03
CA LEU A 291 9.35 7.87 6.67
C LEU A 291 8.09 8.67 6.36
N GLU A 292 7.20 8.77 7.33
CA GLU A 292 5.97 9.56 7.19
C GLU A 292 6.29 11.06 7.11
N GLU A 293 7.16 11.56 8.00
CA GLU A 293 7.62 12.96 7.98
C GLU A 293 8.35 13.34 6.68
N ARG A 294 9.12 12.43 6.09
CA ARG A 294 9.99 12.74 4.94
C ARG A 294 9.36 12.43 3.59
N PHE A 295 8.60 11.34 3.52
CA PHE A 295 8.04 10.84 2.27
C PHE A 295 6.52 10.83 2.25
N GLY A 296 5.85 11.16 3.35
CA GLY A 296 4.40 11.05 3.47
C GLY A 296 3.90 9.61 3.43
N LEU A 297 4.79 8.64 3.60
CA LEU A 297 4.45 7.22 3.61
C LEU A 297 4.38 6.69 5.04
N GLN A 298 3.26 6.06 5.36
CA GLN A 298 3.08 5.38 6.63
C GLN A 298 3.92 4.10 6.69
N THR A 299 4.54 3.83 7.84
CA THR A 299 5.03 2.49 8.15
C THR A 299 3.83 1.62 8.55
N LEU A 300 3.52 0.63 7.71
CA LEU A 300 2.36 -0.25 7.88
C LEU A 300 2.62 -1.33 8.93
N ALA A 301 3.85 -1.82 9.01
CA ALA A 301 4.24 -2.84 9.99
C ALA A 301 5.76 -2.87 10.21
N GLU A 302 6.14 -3.28 11.42
CA GLU A 302 7.51 -3.63 11.81
C GLU A 302 7.54 -5.13 12.14
N LEU A 303 8.33 -5.90 11.39
CA LEU A 303 8.40 -7.35 11.55
C LEU A 303 9.68 -7.77 12.29
N PRO A 304 9.61 -8.75 13.20
CA PRO A 304 10.77 -9.21 13.95
C PRO A 304 11.74 -10.03 13.09
N ILE A 305 13.00 -10.07 13.49
CA ILE A 305 13.94 -11.12 13.09
C ILE A 305 13.53 -12.41 13.79
N SER A 306 13.05 -13.37 13.01
CA SER A 306 12.70 -14.70 13.48
C SER A 306 13.70 -15.74 12.96
N HIS A 307 14.10 -16.66 13.83
CA HIS A 307 14.90 -17.83 13.46
C HIS A 307 14.04 -18.95 12.85
N LYS A 308 12.72 -18.88 13.01
CA LYS A 308 11.75 -19.82 12.41
C LYS A 308 11.15 -19.23 11.14
N LEU A 309 11.98 -19.08 10.11
CA LEU A 309 11.57 -18.63 8.77
C LEU A 309 10.97 -19.76 7.91
N SER A 310 11.04 -21.01 8.38
CA SER A 310 10.55 -22.19 7.69
C SER A 310 9.03 -22.31 7.79
N GLY A 311 8.30 -21.49 7.04
CA GLY A 311 6.99 -21.86 6.50
C GLY A 311 5.89 -22.26 7.49
N GLU A 312 6.06 -22.19 8.80
CA GLU A 312 5.03 -22.49 9.78
C GLU A 312 5.16 -21.46 10.89
N TYR A 313 4.17 -20.57 11.00
CA TYR A 313 4.05 -19.66 12.12
C TYR A 313 3.64 -20.46 13.37
N GLU A 314 4.53 -21.31 13.87
CA GLU A 314 4.25 -22.16 15.03
C GLU A 314 4.04 -21.33 16.31
N SER A 315 4.62 -20.14 16.38
CA SER A 315 4.42 -19.25 17.53
C SER A 315 3.20 -18.36 17.31
N VAL A 316 2.30 -18.34 18.30
CA VAL A 316 1.13 -17.44 18.36
C VAL A 316 1.54 -15.98 18.12
N ALA A 317 2.69 -15.55 18.63
CA ALA A 317 3.19 -14.20 18.45
C ALA A 317 3.47 -13.85 16.98
N ALA A 318 4.16 -14.72 16.23
CA ALA A 318 4.43 -14.48 14.82
C ALA A 318 3.16 -14.53 13.96
N GLN A 319 2.21 -15.41 14.29
CA GLN A 319 0.89 -15.42 13.65
C GLN A 319 0.11 -14.13 13.93
N GLN A 320 0.20 -13.60 15.16
CA GLN A 320 -0.43 -12.33 15.51
C GLN A 320 0.17 -11.16 14.72
N VAL A 321 1.50 -11.07 14.64
CA VAL A 321 2.18 -10.03 13.85
C VAL A 321 1.77 -10.09 12.37
N ALA A 322 1.69 -11.30 11.81
CA ALA A 322 1.24 -11.49 10.42
C ALA A 322 -0.23 -11.04 10.23
N ASN A 323 -1.11 -11.41 11.15
CA ASN A 323 -2.51 -10.99 11.18
C ASN A 323 -2.64 -9.46 11.24
N ASP A 324 -1.96 -8.82 12.19
CA ASP A 324 -1.98 -7.37 12.37
C ASP A 324 -1.47 -6.66 11.11
N THR A 325 -0.40 -7.18 10.50
CA THR A 325 0.16 -6.65 9.26
C THR A 325 -0.85 -6.71 8.11
N VAL A 326 -1.52 -7.85 7.92
CA VAL A 326 -2.59 -7.97 6.91
C VAL A 326 -3.73 -6.99 7.18
N ASP A 327 -4.13 -6.81 8.44
CA ASP A 327 -5.20 -5.89 8.81
C ASP A 327 -4.85 -4.44 8.45
N VAL A 328 -3.60 -4.01 8.70
CA VAL A 328 -3.15 -2.68 8.32
C VAL A 328 -3.08 -2.52 6.79
N VAL A 329 -2.52 -3.51 6.07
CA VAL A 329 -2.39 -3.46 4.61
C VAL A 329 -3.77 -3.44 3.92
N ILE A 330 -4.71 -4.29 4.35
CA ILE A 330 -6.05 -4.35 3.75
C ILE A 330 -6.87 -3.10 4.06
N ARG A 331 -6.75 -2.53 5.27
CA ARG A 331 -7.37 -1.23 5.58
C ARG A 331 -6.78 -0.11 4.72
N ALA A 332 -5.45 -0.07 4.57
CA ALA A 332 -4.79 0.92 3.71
C ALA A 332 -5.23 0.78 2.24
N LEU A 333 -5.37 -0.45 1.73
CA LEU A 333 -5.92 -0.72 0.42
C LEU A 333 -7.37 -0.24 0.30
N GLY A 334 -8.22 -0.56 1.29
CA GLY A 334 -9.61 -0.13 1.33
C GLY A 334 -9.78 1.39 1.32
N LYS A 335 -8.95 2.11 2.10
CA LYS A 335 -8.89 3.58 2.05
C LYS A 335 -8.55 4.07 0.66
N LYS A 336 -7.50 3.53 0.03
CA LYS A 336 -7.08 3.96 -1.31
C LYS A 336 -8.06 3.63 -2.43
N VAL A 337 -8.88 2.59 -2.28
CA VAL A 337 -9.94 2.27 -3.25
C VAL A 337 -11.11 3.26 -3.15
N MET A 338 -11.42 3.76 -1.95
CA MET A 338 -12.50 4.72 -1.72
C MET A 338 -12.09 6.18 -1.90
N GLU A 339 -10.88 6.52 -1.47
CA GLU A 339 -10.28 7.82 -1.70
C GLU A 339 -9.93 7.90 -3.19
N GLN A 340 -10.74 8.64 -3.96
CA GLN A 340 -10.17 9.36 -5.09
C GLN A 340 -9.44 10.54 -4.48
N PRO A 341 -8.10 10.47 -4.31
CA PRO A 341 -7.40 11.61 -3.77
C PRO A 341 -7.61 12.78 -4.75
N ALA A 342 -8.13 13.90 -4.26
CA ALA A 342 -8.12 15.15 -5.00
C ALA A 342 -6.65 15.51 -5.26
N ILE A 343 -6.18 15.26 -6.48
CA ILE A 343 -4.85 15.66 -6.91
C ILE A 343 -4.88 17.19 -6.93
N PRO A 344 -4.14 17.88 -6.05
CA PRO A 344 -4.22 19.33 -5.99
C PRO A 344 -3.69 19.93 -7.28
N GLN A 345 -4.32 21.01 -7.74
CA GLN A 345 -3.73 21.85 -8.76
C GLN A 345 -2.55 22.60 -8.14
N ILE A 346 -1.41 22.58 -8.85
CA ILE A 346 -0.22 23.30 -8.44
C ILE A 346 -0.19 24.64 -9.15
N GLU A 347 -0.16 25.71 -8.38
CA GLU A 347 0.14 27.05 -8.85
C GLU A 347 1.51 27.45 -8.30
N SER A 348 2.49 27.76 -9.15
CA SER A 348 3.81 28.23 -8.73
C SER A 348 4.07 29.63 -9.28
N ASP A 349 4.50 30.54 -8.42
CA ASP A 349 5.01 31.86 -8.79
C ASP A 349 6.51 32.00 -8.46
N GLU A 350 7.10 33.18 -8.68
CA GLU A 350 8.53 33.41 -8.44
C GLU A 350 8.97 33.15 -6.99
N LYS A 351 8.05 33.26 -6.02
CA LYS A 351 8.35 33.23 -4.57
C LYS A 351 7.53 32.21 -3.79
N THR A 352 6.48 31.63 -4.36
CA THR A 352 5.56 30.75 -3.65
C THR A 352 5.10 29.57 -4.51
N ILE A 353 4.71 28.50 -3.81
CA ILE A 353 3.99 27.36 -4.35
C ILE A 353 2.67 27.28 -3.61
N SER A 354 1.57 27.12 -4.35
CA SER A 354 0.22 26.92 -3.83
C SER A 354 -0.34 25.59 -4.30
N LEU A 355 -0.88 24.82 -3.36
CA LEU A 355 -1.67 23.61 -3.63
C LEU A 355 -3.15 23.97 -3.48
N VAL A 356 -3.94 23.73 -4.52
CA VAL A 356 -5.40 23.97 -4.52
C VAL A 356 -6.11 22.63 -4.64
N PHE A 357 -6.79 22.22 -3.57
CA PHE A 357 -7.52 20.95 -3.50
C PHE A 357 -8.97 21.12 -4.01
N GLU A 358 -9.60 20.02 -4.44
CA GLU A 358 -10.95 20.05 -5.03
C GLU A 358 -12.04 20.48 -4.04
N ASP A 359 -11.81 20.31 -2.75
CA ASP A 359 -12.68 20.79 -1.67
C ASP A 359 -12.58 22.30 -1.43
N GLY A 360 -11.73 22.99 -2.20
CA GLY A 360 -11.47 24.43 -2.09
C GLY A 360 -10.40 24.80 -1.07
N GLU A 361 -9.81 23.83 -0.36
CA GLU A 361 -8.65 24.10 0.50
C GLU A 361 -7.48 24.62 -0.36
N ARG A 362 -6.87 25.74 0.07
CA ARG A 362 -5.67 26.30 -0.56
C ARG A 362 -4.56 26.40 0.47
N VAL A 363 -3.41 25.82 0.15
CA VAL A 363 -2.20 25.84 0.98
C VAL A 363 -1.09 26.54 0.19
N THR A 364 -0.69 27.73 0.63
CA THR A 364 0.38 28.52 -0.01
C THR A 364 1.61 28.57 0.89
N VAL A 365 2.78 28.31 0.31
CA VAL A 365 4.08 28.31 1.02
C VAL A 365 5.12 29.09 0.23
N SER A 366 5.99 29.83 0.93
CA SER A 366 7.11 30.50 0.26
C SER A 366 8.19 29.51 -0.17
N ASN A 367 8.79 29.73 -1.33
CA ASN A 367 9.88 28.96 -1.91
C ASN A 367 11.05 28.84 -0.93
N ALA A 368 11.45 29.95 -0.29
CA ALA A 368 12.53 29.96 0.69
C ALA A 368 12.20 29.14 1.95
N ALA A 369 10.97 29.26 2.49
CA ALA A 369 10.58 28.46 3.64
C ALA A 369 10.53 26.97 3.31
N LEU A 370 9.95 26.62 2.15
CA LEU A 370 9.86 25.23 1.71
C LEU A 370 11.26 24.65 1.46
N ARG A 371 12.15 25.38 0.78
CA ARG A 371 13.53 24.94 0.57
C ARG A 371 14.30 24.71 1.88
N ARG A 372 14.13 25.57 2.88
CA ARG A 372 14.76 25.43 4.22
C ARG A 372 14.23 24.21 4.97
N ALA A 373 12.99 23.83 4.73
CA ALA A 373 12.36 22.64 5.30
C ALA A 373 12.66 21.35 4.50
N CYS A 374 13.58 21.38 3.54
CA CYS A 374 13.86 20.23 2.67
C CYS A 374 14.50 19.06 3.44
N ASN A 375 13.74 17.97 3.57
CA ASN A 375 14.15 16.74 4.25
C ASN A 375 14.59 15.62 3.28
N CYS A 376 14.95 15.97 2.05
CA CYS A 376 15.39 15.00 1.06
C CYS A 376 16.72 14.33 1.47
N ALA A 377 17.02 13.20 0.84
CA ALA A 377 18.22 12.42 1.12
C ALA A 377 19.56 13.15 0.87
N LEU A 378 19.56 14.29 0.16
CA LEU A 378 20.75 15.12 -0.05
C LEU A 378 20.86 16.29 0.95
N CYS A 379 19.79 16.63 1.66
CA CYS A 379 19.78 17.73 2.62
C CYS A 379 19.89 17.24 4.08
N VAL A 380 19.88 15.93 4.30
CA VAL A 380 19.96 15.33 5.63
C VAL A 380 20.93 14.16 5.60
N ASP A 381 21.81 14.10 6.58
CA ASP A 381 22.78 13.01 6.70
C ASP A 381 22.05 11.69 7.02
N GLU A 382 22.36 10.62 6.30
CA GLU A 382 21.64 9.36 6.41
C GLU A 382 21.89 8.66 7.76
N MET A 383 23.12 8.76 8.28
CA MET A 383 23.57 8.04 9.47
C MET A 383 23.25 8.80 10.76
N THR A 384 23.54 10.10 10.77
CA THR A 384 23.39 10.98 11.94
C THR A 384 22.05 11.71 11.96
N ARG A 385 21.37 11.78 10.82
CA ARG A 385 20.10 12.51 10.63
C ARG A 385 20.19 14.01 10.87
N ALA A 386 21.41 14.54 11.00
CA ALA A 386 21.62 15.97 11.11
C ALA A 386 21.28 16.65 9.77
N PRO A 387 20.63 17.82 9.80
CA PRO A 387 20.46 18.61 8.58
C PRO A 387 21.84 18.97 8.02
N LEU A 388 22.06 18.63 6.75
CA LEU A 388 23.23 19.03 5.97
C LEU A 388 23.01 20.39 5.31
N LEU A 389 21.75 20.75 5.06
CA LEU A 389 21.38 22.06 4.58
C LEU A 389 21.56 23.11 5.67
N ASP A 390 22.36 24.13 5.39
CA ASP A 390 22.37 25.35 6.19
C ASP A 390 21.17 26.24 5.80
N PRO A 391 20.21 26.50 6.69
CA PRO A 391 19.06 27.34 6.37
C PRO A 391 19.43 28.78 5.98
N ALA A 392 20.58 29.27 6.47
CA ALA A 392 21.07 30.61 6.16
C ALA A 392 21.66 30.71 4.74
N SER A 393 22.09 29.59 4.16
CA SER A 393 22.60 29.56 2.79
C SER A 393 21.49 29.56 1.73
N VAL A 394 20.21 29.43 2.12
CA VAL A 394 19.07 29.42 1.19
C VAL A 394 18.73 30.86 0.76
N PRO A 395 18.87 31.21 -0.53
CA PRO A 395 18.55 32.55 -1.04
C PRO A 395 17.07 32.89 -0.86
N MET A 396 16.76 34.15 -0.55
CA MET A 396 15.37 34.61 -0.42
C MET A 396 14.64 34.69 -1.77
N ASP A 397 15.41 34.77 -2.87
CA ASP A 397 14.93 34.82 -4.25
C ASP A 397 14.97 33.45 -4.94
N ILE A 398 15.10 32.36 -4.16
CA ILE A 398 15.08 31.00 -4.70
C ILE A 398 13.76 30.71 -5.41
N ARG A 399 13.86 30.13 -6.61
CA ARG A 399 12.72 29.84 -7.48
C ARG A 399 12.55 28.34 -7.65
N ALA A 400 11.31 27.90 -7.75
CA ALA A 400 10.99 26.58 -8.24
C ALA A 400 11.06 26.59 -9.77
N GLU A 401 12.13 26.05 -10.34
CA GLU A 401 12.30 25.94 -11.80
C GLU A 401 11.32 24.93 -12.41
N LYS A 402 11.04 23.87 -11.64
CA LYS A 402 10.05 22.86 -12.00
C LYS A 402 9.39 22.34 -10.74
N VAL A 403 8.07 22.19 -10.79
CA VAL A 403 7.28 21.49 -9.77
C VAL A 403 6.54 20.35 -10.45
N SER A 404 6.65 19.14 -9.90
CA SER A 404 6.00 17.94 -10.41
C SER A 404 5.26 17.25 -9.28
N LEU A 405 4.04 16.79 -9.54
CA LEU A 405 3.32 15.92 -8.61
C LEU A 405 3.99 14.56 -8.55
N ILE A 406 4.08 14.00 -7.33
CA ILE A 406 4.45 12.61 -7.09
C ILE A 406 3.26 11.94 -6.41
N GLY A 407 2.54 11.17 -7.21
CA GLY A 407 1.32 10.49 -6.85
C GLY A 407 0.28 11.46 -6.36
N ASN A 408 -0.33 11.10 -5.25
CA ASN A 408 -1.38 11.85 -4.56
C ASN A 408 -0.94 12.40 -3.19
N TYR A 409 0.36 12.48 -2.92
CA TYR A 409 0.84 12.74 -1.57
C TYR A 409 2.04 13.67 -1.47
N ALA A 410 2.71 14.00 -2.57
CA ALA A 410 3.90 14.86 -2.54
C ALA A 410 4.10 15.66 -3.83
N ILE A 411 4.97 16.67 -3.76
CA ILE A 411 5.58 17.32 -4.92
C ILE A 411 7.09 17.11 -4.94
N LEU A 412 7.66 17.07 -6.14
CA LEU A 412 9.08 17.19 -6.40
C LEU A 412 9.37 18.58 -6.97
N VAL A 413 10.35 19.28 -6.40
CA VAL A 413 10.77 20.62 -6.81
C VAL A 413 12.23 20.60 -7.25
N ASP A 414 12.46 21.13 -8.46
CA ASP A 414 13.78 21.52 -8.94
C ASP A 414 13.98 22.99 -8.62
N TRP A 415 15.01 23.29 -7.83
CA TRP A 415 15.30 24.62 -7.33
C TRP A 415 16.39 25.32 -8.14
N SER A 416 16.30 26.65 -8.22
CA SER A 416 17.28 27.50 -8.91
C SER A 416 18.68 27.52 -8.28
N ASP A 417 18.87 26.92 -7.09
CA ASP A 417 20.19 26.70 -6.47
C ASP A 417 20.89 25.43 -7.01
N GLY A 418 20.30 24.77 -8.02
CA GLY A 418 20.76 23.51 -8.60
C GLY A 418 20.27 22.27 -7.85
N HIS A 419 19.46 22.42 -6.80
CA HIS A 419 18.92 21.29 -6.05
C HIS A 419 17.69 20.68 -6.73
N ASN A 420 17.83 19.50 -7.33
CA ASN A 420 16.77 18.81 -8.11
C ASN A 420 16.17 17.59 -7.41
N THR A 421 16.27 17.54 -6.08
CA THR A 421 15.76 16.42 -5.29
C THR A 421 14.79 16.83 -4.18
N GLY A 422 14.25 18.05 -4.26
CA GLY A 422 13.35 18.60 -3.26
C GLY A 422 12.04 17.84 -3.21
N PHE A 423 11.93 16.84 -2.33
CA PHE A 423 10.74 16.02 -2.16
C PHE A 423 9.94 16.54 -0.97
N PHE A 424 8.68 16.89 -1.19
CA PHE A 424 7.83 17.52 -0.18
C PHE A 424 6.45 16.87 -0.11
N PRO A 425 6.18 16.06 0.92
CA PRO A 425 4.82 15.57 1.20
C PRO A 425 3.82 16.71 1.38
N PHE A 426 2.56 16.51 0.98
CA PHE A 426 1.49 17.48 1.19
C PHE A 426 1.28 17.79 2.67
N SER A 427 1.47 16.81 3.55
CA SER A 427 1.46 17.01 5.02
C SER A 427 2.52 18.01 5.46
N SER A 428 3.77 17.84 5.01
CA SER A 428 4.87 18.77 5.31
C SER A 428 4.60 20.17 4.76
N ILE A 429 4.01 20.28 3.57
CA ILE A 429 3.65 21.59 2.99
C ILE A 429 2.58 22.30 3.84
N ARG A 430 1.57 21.58 4.31
CA ARG A 430 0.55 22.12 5.25
C ARG A 430 1.17 22.59 6.56
N GLU A 431 2.12 21.85 7.10
CA GLU A 431 2.86 22.25 8.31
C GLU A 431 3.68 23.53 8.10
N VAL A 432 4.42 23.61 6.99
CA VAL A 432 5.21 24.83 6.69
C VAL A 432 4.29 26.02 6.40
N GLY A 433 3.19 25.81 5.66
CA GLY A 433 2.22 26.85 5.31
C GLY A 433 1.50 27.45 6.53
N THR A 434 1.08 26.61 7.49
CA THR A 434 0.43 27.07 8.74
C THR A 434 1.38 27.84 9.67
N THR A 435 2.69 27.66 9.52
CA THR A 435 3.69 28.37 10.34
C THR A 435 3.84 29.84 9.91
N VAL A 436 3.59 30.17 8.64
CA VAL A 436 3.71 31.54 8.12
C VAL A 436 2.60 32.45 8.64
N ASP A 437 1.39 31.92 8.85
CA ASP A 437 0.21 32.70 9.28
C ASP A 437 0.30 33.18 10.76
N LYS A 438 1.20 32.60 11.57
CA LYS A 438 1.46 33.06 12.95
C LYS A 438 2.55 34.12 13.07
N SER A 439 3.26 34.43 11.98
CA SER A 439 4.40 35.37 11.98
C SER A 439 4.11 36.72 11.30
N ALA A 440 2.91 36.89 10.73
CA ALA A 440 2.42 38.16 10.17
C ALA A 440 1.96 39.13 11.27
N GLY A 441 2.84 39.38 12.24
CA GLY A 441 2.76 40.46 13.24
C GLY A 441 3.89 41.47 13.12
N PHE A 442 4.60 41.50 11.98
CA PHE A 442 5.59 42.56 11.71
C PHE A 442 4.89 43.76 11.07
N GLN A 443 4.44 44.67 11.93
CA GLN A 443 4.15 46.06 11.53
C GLN A 443 5.44 46.68 10.97
N GLY A 444 5.31 47.30 9.80
CA GLY A 444 6.40 47.99 9.13
C GLY A 444 6.99 49.10 10.00
N CYS A 445 8.32 49.17 10.02
CA CYS A 445 9.02 50.42 10.29
C CYS A 445 9.20 51.14 8.95
N GLU A 446 8.53 52.27 8.81
CA GLU A 446 8.87 53.32 7.85
C GLU A 446 10.26 53.88 8.17
N ILE A 447 11.09 54.05 7.14
CA ILE A 447 12.06 55.16 7.03
C ILE A 447 11.96 55.69 5.61
#